data_AF-A0A090V456-F1
#
_entry.id   AF-A0A090V456-F1
#
_cell.length_a   1.000
_cell.length_b   1.000
_cell.length_c   1.000
_cell.angle_alpha   90.00
_cell.angle_beta   90.00
_cell.angle_gamma   90.00
#
_symmetry.space_group_name_H-M   'P 1'
#
loop_
_entity.id
_entity.type
_entity.pdbx_description
1 polymer ?
#
loop_
_entity_poly.entity_id
_entity_poly.type
_entity_poly.pdbx_seq_one_letter_code
_entity_poly.pdbx_strand_id
1 'polypeptide(L)' 'MSSTGAANCAMIGGSLSIARQLDGSATGMCALPNGKRCSEQSLATGTCGSY' A
#
# COMPACT_ATOMS: atom_id res chain seq x y z
N MET A 1 -0.79 -0.44 15.92
CA MET A 1 -0.31 0.54 14.93
C MET A 1 0.89 -0.07 14.19
N SER A 2 0.69 -1.09 13.35
CA SER A 2 1.73 -1.58 12.43
C SER A 2 1.77 -0.65 11.22
N SER A 3 2.19 0.59 11.49
CA SER A 3 1.95 1.71 10.60
C SER A 3 2.96 1.84 9.48
N THR A 4 3.92 0.92 9.31
CA THR A 4 4.96 1.11 8.29
C THR A 4 4.36 1.16 6.88
N GLY A 5 3.43 0.26 6.53
CA GLY A 5 2.73 0.30 5.25
C GLY A 5 1.85 1.54 5.07
N ALA A 6 1.01 1.85 6.07
CA ALA A 6 0.08 2.99 5.97
C ALA A 6 0.76 4.36 6.10
N ALA A 7 1.74 4.50 6.98
CA ALA A 7 2.52 5.73 7.14
C ALA A 7 3.43 5.96 5.94
N ASN A 8 4.08 4.92 5.39
CA ASN A 8 4.83 5.06 4.14
C ASN A 8 3.89 5.48 3.00
N CYS A 9 2.67 4.92 2.94
CA CYS A 9 1.68 5.29 1.94
C CYS A 9 1.29 6.77 2.03
N ALA A 10 0.99 7.26 3.24
CA ALA A 10 0.69 8.68 3.44
C ALA A 10 1.92 9.57 3.15
N MET A 11 3.14 9.14 3.49
CA MET A 11 4.38 9.90 3.25
C MET A 11 4.66 10.14 1.76
N ILE A 12 4.38 9.17 0.90
CA ILE A 12 4.52 9.30 -0.56
C ILE A 12 3.28 9.91 -1.25
N GLY A 13 2.35 10.47 -0.47
CA GLY A 13 1.13 11.10 -0.99
C GLY A 13 0.08 10.12 -1.52
N GLY A 14 0.18 8.84 -1.13
CA GLY A 14 -0.79 7.81 -1.46
C GLY A 14 -1.94 7.71 -0.47
N SER A 15 -2.97 6.99 -0.87
CA SER A 15 -4.20 6.72 -0.10
C SER A 15 -4.27 5.25 0.27
N LEU A 16 -4.48 4.93 1.55
CA LEU A 16 -4.71 3.55 1.96
C LEU A 16 -6.07 3.06 1.45
N SER A 17 -6.11 1.87 0.87
CA SER A 17 -7.31 1.19 0.39
C SER A 17 -7.22 -0.28 0.74
N ILE A 18 -8.28 -0.85 1.29
CA ILE A 18 -8.32 -2.29 1.58
C ILE A 18 -8.83 -3.00 0.32
N ALA A 19 -8.01 -3.88 -0.23
CA ALA A 19 -8.40 -4.77 -1.31
C ALA A 19 -8.73 -6.14 -0.74
N ARG A 20 -9.96 -6.59 -0.98
CA ARG A 20 -10.37 -7.96 -0.65
C ARG A 20 -9.99 -8.85 -1.83
N GLN A 21 -9.14 -9.81 -1.55
CA GLN A 21 -8.63 -10.77 -2.53
C GLN A 21 -9.68 -11.85 -2.79
N LEU A 22 -9.52 -12.56 -3.90
CA LEU A 22 -10.43 -13.65 -4.32
C LEU A 22 -10.43 -14.83 -3.34
N ASP A 23 -9.35 -15.01 -2.58
CA ASP A 23 -9.25 -15.99 -1.49
C ASP A 23 -9.97 -15.54 -0.20
N GLY A 24 -10.57 -14.34 -0.21
CA GLY A 24 -11.32 -13.80 0.93
C GLY A 24 -10.46 -13.08 1.97
N SER A 25 -9.14 -13.07 1.83
CA SER A 25 -8.27 -12.23 2.64
C SER A 25 -8.41 -10.75 2.27
N ALA A 26 -8.19 -9.87 3.25
CA ALA A 26 -8.16 -8.43 3.05
C ALA A 26 -6.72 -7.96 3.20
N THR A 27 -6.17 -7.35 2.16
CA THR A 27 -4.83 -6.76 2.20
C THR A 27 -4.96 -5.25 2.08
N GLY A 28 -4.25 -4.50 2.92
CA GLY A 28 -4.11 -3.07 2.70
C GLY A 28 -3.23 -2.84 1.47
N MET A 29 -3.72 -1.99 0.59
CA MET A 29 -3.01 -1.49 -0.58
C MET A 29 -2.91 0.03 -0.49
N CYS A 30 -1.75 0.58 -0.82
CA CYS A 30 -1.55 1.98 -1.06
C CYS A 30 -1.86 2.31 -2.52
N ALA A 31 -2.85 3.17 -2.75
CA ALA A 31 -3.08 3.81 -4.04
C ALA A 31 -2.20 5.06 -4.14
N LEU A 32 -1.25 5.04 -5.05
CA LEU A 32 -0.31 6.13 -5.28
C LEU A 32 -0.90 7.17 -6.26
N PRO A 33 -0.49 8.44 -6.17
CA PRO A 33 -0.97 9.49 -7.06
C PRO A 33 -0.54 9.28 -8.53
N ASN A 34 0.47 8.44 -8.76
CA ASN A 34 0.87 8.00 -10.11
C ASN A 34 -0.06 6.94 -10.72
N GLY A 35 -1.13 6.54 -10.01
CA GLY A 35 -2.09 5.53 -10.45
C GLY A 35 -1.69 4.08 -10.13
N LYS A 36 -0.52 3.85 -9.51
CA LYS A 36 -0.10 2.52 -9.08
C LYS A 36 -0.79 2.12 -7.77
N ARG A 37 -1.03 0.82 -7.59
CA ARG A 37 -1.57 0.26 -6.35
C ARG A 37 -0.59 -0.78 -5.82
N CYS A 38 -0.21 -0.63 -4.56
CA CYS A 38 0.89 -1.36 -3.95
C CYS A 38 0.42 -2.00 -2.66
N SER A 39 0.62 -3.29 -2.44
CA SER A 39 0.35 -3.89 -1.13
C SER A 39 1.26 -3.29 -0.06
N GLU A 40 0.75 -3.19 1.17
CA GLU A 40 1.51 -2.69 2.33
C GLU A 40 2.86 -3.39 2.51
N GLN A 41 2.92 -4.67 2.16
CA GLN A 41 4.13 -5.49 2.21
C GLN A 41 5.19 -5.01 1.19
N SER A 42 4.79 -4.73 -0.04
CA SER A 42 5.68 -4.17 -1.08
C SER A 42 6.10 -2.74 -0.76
N LEU A 43 5.26 -2.00 -0.02
CA LEU A 43 5.60 -0.68 0.48
C LEU A 43 6.59 -0.74 1.65
N ALA A 44 6.41 -1.72 2.55
CA ALA A 44 7.32 -1.98 3.66
C ALA A 44 8.71 -2.43 3.19
N THR A 45 8.79 -3.16 2.07
CA THR A 45 10.07 -3.54 1.45
C THR A 45 10.64 -2.47 0.52
N GLY A 46 9.94 -1.33 0.32
CA GLY A 46 10.37 -0.25 -0.57
C GLY A 46 10.33 -0.59 -2.07
N THR A 47 9.81 -1.76 -2.44
CA THR A 47 9.74 -2.24 -3.83
C THR A 47 8.66 -1.56 -4.66
N CYS A 48 7.73 -0.86 -4.02
CA CYS A 48 6.56 -0.29 -4.68
C CYS A 48 6.51 1.25 -4.71
N GLY A 49 7.41 1.91 -3.99
CA GLY A 49 7.59 3.37 -4.03
C GLY A 49 8.68 3.83 -5.01
N SER A 50 9.59 2.93 -5.39
CA SER A 50 10.65 3.22 -6.36
C SER A 50 10.18 2.93 -7.78
N TYR A 51 9.54 3.89 -8.44
CA TYR A 51 9.52 4.06 -9.90
C TYR A 51 9.15 5.50 -10.26
#